data_AF-A0A953HCW7-F1
#
_entry.id   AF-A0A953HCW7-F1
#
_cell.length_a   1.000
_cell.length_b   1.000
_cell.length_c   1.000
_cell.angle_alpha   90.00
_cell.angle_beta   90.00
_cell.angle_gamma   90.00
#
_symmetry.space_group_name_H-M   'P 1'
#
loop_
_entity.id
_entity.type
_entity.pdbx_description
1 polymer ?
#
loop_
_entity_poly.entity_id
_entity_poly.type
_entity_poly.pdbx_seq_one_letter_code
_entity_poly.pdbx_strand_id
1 'polypeptide(L)'
;MLQFAAASALTAFSVATAYAHASLETANAAPGSYKAVVRIPHGCEGQATHTVRVEVPEGYVGVKPMPKAGWKLAVDSGDYQKSYNLHGREVSSGTKAVTWSGGSLEDGHYDEFVLSGSLAGVEEGQKLFFVTTQTCADGEVKWDEMPAEGQDPHSLAHPAPGLTILAAEGGGHGHAGHGGGEQAVVAGDLEITAAWARAMLPGQPAGGGYLTIANKGDEADRLVGASASAAGRVEIHTMEVVDDVMVMRPVDGGLEIPAGETVELKPGGLHIMFLDVSDPFREGGTVPVRLEFEKAGSVDVELPVRSARGGDGGGHHKH
;
A
#
# COMPACT_ATOMS: atom_id res chain seq x y z
N MET A 1 -5.74 -51.47 45.13
CA MET A 1 -5.41 -51.38 43.69
C MET A 1 -5.46 -49.91 43.31
N LEU A 2 -4.31 -49.28 43.09
CA LEU A 2 -4.22 -47.86 42.70
C LEU A 2 -3.71 -47.76 41.26
N GLN A 3 -4.36 -46.84 40.54
CA GLN A 3 -4.20 -46.32 39.18
C GLN A 3 -2.79 -46.32 38.55
N PHE A 4 -2.74 -46.35 37.21
CA PHE A 4 -2.18 -45.24 36.40
C PHE A 4 -2.75 -45.29 34.96
N ALA A 5 -3.31 -44.17 34.50
CA ALA A 5 -3.62 -43.90 33.10
C ALA A 5 -2.74 -42.73 32.66
N ALA A 6 -1.92 -42.92 31.62
CA ALA A 6 -1.04 -41.90 31.07
C ALA A 6 -1.75 -41.17 29.92
N ALA A 7 -1.84 -39.85 30.00
CA ALA A 7 -2.30 -38.97 28.93
C ALA A 7 -1.07 -38.37 28.22
N SER A 8 -0.89 -38.69 26.93
CA SER A 8 0.11 -38.08 26.07
C SER A 8 -0.41 -36.75 25.53
N ALA A 9 0.26 -35.65 25.87
CA ALA A 9 -0.02 -34.33 25.30
C ALA A 9 0.67 -34.20 23.93
N LEU A 10 -0.12 -33.98 22.87
CA LEU A 10 0.37 -33.57 21.56
C LEU A 10 0.65 -32.07 21.58
N THR A 11 1.92 -31.66 21.61
CA THR A 11 2.33 -30.29 21.32
C THR A 11 2.32 -30.04 19.81
N ALA A 12 1.38 -29.23 19.33
CA ALA A 12 1.40 -28.70 17.98
C ALA A 12 2.52 -27.65 17.87
N PHE A 13 3.59 -27.97 17.14
CA PHE A 13 4.59 -27.00 16.72
C PHE A 13 4.01 -26.15 15.59
N SER A 14 3.75 -24.88 15.87
CA SER A 14 3.50 -23.87 14.85
C SER A 14 4.79 -23.67 14.06
N VAL A 15 4.84 -24.09 12.81
CA VAL A 15 5.97 -23.83 11.92
C VAL A 15 5.87 -22.37 11.51
N ALA A 16 6.58 -21.48 12.20
CA ALA A 16 6.82 -20.13 11.70
C ALA A 16 7.69 -20.27 10.45
N THR A 17 7.12 -20.00 9.28
CA THR A 17 7.89 -19.91 8.04
C THR A 17 8.85 -18.73 8.16
N ALA A 18 10.12 -19.01 8.39
CA ALA A 18 11.17 -18.01 8.29
C ALA A 18 11.24 -17.55 6.81
N TYR A 19 10.91 -16.27 6.56
CA TYR A 19 11.11 -15.65 5.24
C TYR A 19 12.61 -15.45 5.02
N ALA A 20 13.27 -16.47 4.46
CA ALA A 20 14.71 -16.47 4.21
C ALA A 20 15.10 -15.92 2.82
N HIS A 21 14.14 -15.55 1.98
CA HIS A 21 14.40 -15.10 0.61
C HIS A 21 14.16 -13.61 0.44
N ALA A 22 14.89 -12.99 -0.48
CA ALA A 22 14.56 -11.65 -0.95
C ALA A 22 13.14 -11.62 -1.55
N SER A 23 12.39 -10.56 -1.28
CA SER A 23 10.99 -10.47 -1.70
C SER A 23 10.59 -9.05 -2.09
N LEU A 24 9.45 -8.93 -2.77
CA LEU A 24 8.74 -7.65 -2.92
C LEU A 24 7.65 -7.56 -1.86
N GLU A 25 7.53 -6.40 -1.21
CA GLU A 25 6.41 -6.12 -0.29
C GLU A 25 5.05 -6.21 -1.01
N THR A 26 4.98 -5.70 -2.24
CA THR A 26 3.79 -5.77 -3.09
C THR A 26 4.09 -6.62 -4.31
N ALA A 27 3.78 -7.91 -4.25
CA ALA A 27 4.09 -8.87 -5.32
C ALA A 27 3.05 -8.93 -6.46
N ASN A 28 2.02 -8.09 -6.43
CA ASN A 28 0.98 -8.01 -7.45
C ASN A 28 0.63 -6.54 -7.74
N ALA A 29 0.58 -6.13 -9.01
CA ALA A 29 0.20 -4.75 -9.37
C ALA A 29 -0.38 -4.66 -10.79
N ALA A 30 -1.35 -3.78 -10.99
CA ALA A 30 -1.85 -3.41 -12.31
C ALA A 30 -0.87 -2.45 -13.04
N PRO A 31 -0.96 -2.30 -14.38
CA PRO A 31 -0.22 -1.28 -15.12
C PRO A 31 -0.43 0.13 -14.53
N GLY A 32 0.61 0.95 -14.53
CA GLY A 32 0.59 2.29 -13.93
C GLY A 32 1.69 2.50 -12.89
N SER A 33 1.49 3.45 -11.97
CA SER A 33 2.49 3.77 -10.94
C SER A 33 2.71 2.59 -10.00
N TYR A 34 3.96 2.26 -9.74
CA TYR A 34 4.34 1.15 -8.88
C TYR A 34 5.56 1.51 -8.03
N LYS A 35 5.59 1.01 -6.79
CA LYS A 35 6.69 1.18 -5.84
C LYS A 35 7.21 -0.20 -5.48
N ALA A 36 8.36 -0.57 -6.03
CA ALA A 36 9.07 -1.79 -5.68
C ALA A 36 9.80 -1.58 -4.35
N VAL A 37 9.39 -2.30 -3.32
CA VAL A 37 10.11 -2.39 -2.04
C VAL A 37 10.77 -3.76 -2.01
N VAL A 38 12.06 -3.82 -2.34
CA VAL A 38 12.84 -5.06 -2.29
C VAL A 38 13.32 -5.25 -0.86
N ARG A 39 12.83 -6.30 -0.20
CA ARG A 39 13.22 -6.68 1.15
C ARG A 39 14.37 -7.68 1.08
N ILE A 40 15.46 -7.40 1.79
CA ILE A 40 16.58 -8.33 2.02
C ILE A 40 16.48 -8.80 3.48
N PRO A 41 16.26 -10.11 3.72
CA PRO A 41 15.83 -10.59 5.03
C PRO A 41 16.95 -10.71 6.07
N HIS A 42 18.19 -10.88 5.63
CA HIS A 42 19.36 -11.12 6.48
C HIS A 42 20.66 -10.89 5.68
N GLY A 43 21.80 -11.13 6.31
CA GLY A 43 23.14 -11.08 5.73
C GLY A 43 23.45 -12.34 4.90
N CYS A 44 24.69 -12.53 4.47
CA CYS A 44 25.09 -13.75 3.77
C CYS A 44 25.88 -14.62 4.73
N GLU A 45 25.38 -15.82 5.01
CA GLU A 45 26.08 -16.81 5.87
C GLU A 45 26.56 -16.22 7.21
N GLY A 46 25.73 -15.39 7.87
CA GLY A 46 26.10 -14.72 9.12
C GLY A 46 26.90 -13.42 8.97
N GLN A 47 27.34 -13.08 7.76
CA GLN A 47 28.10 -11.86 7.47
C GLN A 47 27.21 -10.70 7.05
N ALA A 48 27.56 -9.49 7.49
CA ALA A 48 26.81 -8.30 7.14
C ALA A 48 26.85 -8.02 5.61
N THR A 49 25.68 -7.70 5.06
CA THR A 49 25.55 -7.19 3.70
C THR A 49 25.96 -5.74 3.65
N HIS A 50 26.81 -5.40 2.69
CA HIS A 50 27.30 -4.04 2.51
C HIS A 50 26.99 -3.47 1.12
N THR A 51 26.60 -4.32 0.17
CA THR A 51 26.10 -3.89 -1.15
C THR A 51 24.85 -4.66 -1.52
N VAL A 52 23.85 -3.95 -2.03
CA VAL A 52 22.66 -4.52 -2.67
C VAL A 52 22.51 -3.87 -4.03
N ARG A 53 22.45 -4.68 -5.08
CA ARG A 53 22.22 -4.26 -6.45
C ARG A 53 20.93 -4.88 -6.96
N VAL A 54 20.02 -4.05 -7.46
CA VAL A 54 18.75 -4.48 -8.05
C VAL A 54 18.77 -4.14 -9.53
N GLU A 55 18.64 -5.15 -10.38
CA GLU A 55 18.40 -4.99 -11.81
C GLU A 55 16.92 -4.68 -12.05
N VAL A 56 16.65 -3.68 -12.90
CA VAL A 56 15.31 -3.21 -13.22
C VAL A 56 14.75 -4.03 -14.39
N PRO A 57 13.65 -4.79 -14.19
CA PRO A 57 13.06 -5.57 -15.26
C PRO A 57 12.46 -4.66 -16.35
N GLU A 58 12.48 -5.17 -17.57
CA GLU A 58 11.83 -4.51 -18.69
C GLU A 58 10.31 -4.35 -18.44
N GLY A 59 9.73 -3.22 -18.83
CA GLY A 59 8.34 -2.87 -18.51
C GLY A 59 8.16 -2.10 -17.19
N TYR A 60 9.19 -2.00 -16.33
CA TYR A 60 9.23 -1.06 -15.21
C TYR A 60 10.14 0.13 -15.55
N VAL A 61 9.53 1.26 -15.89
CA VAL A 61 10.20 2.40 -16.54
C VAL A 61 10.08 3.68 -15.72
N GLY A 62 10.95 4.65 -16.04
CA GLY A 62 10.98 5.93 -15.32
C GLY A 62 11.41 5.78 -13.86
N VAL A 63 12.16 4.72 -13.57
CA VAL A 63 12.49 4.30 -12.21
C VAL A 63 13.38 5.31 -11.51
N LYS A 64 13.07 5.57 -10.25
CA LYS A 64 13.81 6.43 -9.33
C LYS A 64 14.03 5.70 -8.01
N PRO A 65 15.28 5.43 -7.62
CA PRO A 65 15.55 4.83 -6.32
C PRO A 65 15.46 5.84 -5.18
N MET A 66 15.10 5.34 -4.00
CA MET A 66 15.10 6.10 -2.76
C MET A 66 16.53 6.19 -2.19
N PRO A 67 17.07 7.39 -1.95
CA PRO A 67 18.29 7.57 -1.16
C PRO A 67 18.11 6.97 0.23
N LYS A 68 19.13 6.28 0.72
CA LYS A 68 19.09 5.56 1.99
C LYS A 68 20.24 6.00 2.89
N ALA A 69 19.92 6.44 4.10
CA ALA A 69 20.93 6.93 5.04
C ALA A 69 21.97 5.83 5.34
N GLY A 70 23.26 6.18 5.30
CA GLY A 70 24.35 5.23 5.51
C GLY A 70 24.74 4.40 4.29
N TRP A 71 24.02 4.53 3.16
CA TRP A 71 24.34 3.83 1.91
C TRP A 71 24.67 4.84 0.81
N LYS A 72 25.66 4.52 -0.03
CA LYS A 72 25.94 5.24 -1.27
C LYS A 72 25.05 4.70 -2.37
N LEU A 73 24.43 5.60 -3.13
CA LEU A 73 23.51 5.25 -4.20
C LEU A 73 24.19 5.47 -5.57
N ALA A 74 24.20 4.44 -6.41
CA ALA A 74 24.59 4.52 -7.81
C ALA A 74 23.45 4.02 -8.70
N VAL A 75 23.30 4.65 -9.87
CA VAL A 75 22.23 4.35 -10.84
C VAL A 75 22.89 4.11 -12.19
N ASP A 76 22.69 2.92 -12.72
CA ASP A 76 23.13 2.58 -14.07
C ASP A 76 21.96 2.83 -15.03
N SER A 77 22.20 3.70 -16.00
CA SER A 77 21.23 4.03 -17.04
C SER A 77 21.62 3.37 -18.36
N GLY A 78 20.63 3.01 -19.16
CA GLY A 78 20.82 2.43 -20.48
C GLY A 78 19.53 2.43 -21.29
N ASP A 79 19.62 1.95 -22.52
CA ASP A 79 18.47 1.84 -23.41
C ASP A 79 17.52 0.74 -22.93
N TYR A 80 16.22 0.98 -23.10
CA TYR A 80 15.19 -0.03 -22.95
C TYR A 80 15.13 -0.92 -24.19
N GLN A 81 14.47 -2.08 -24.10
CA GLN A 81 14.30 -2.97 -25.26
C GLN A 81 13.35 -2.38 -26.30
N LYS A 82 12.41 -1.53 -25.87
CA LYS A 82 11.48 -0.78 -26.72
C LYS A 82 11.21 0.61 -26.13
N SER A 83 10.59 1.48 -26.91
CA SER A 83 10.09 2.77 -26.40
C SER A 83 8.83 2.57 -25.56
N TYR A 84 8.68 3.37 -24.51
CA TYR A 84 7.51 3.38 -23.64
C TYR A 84 6.88 4.77 -23.59
N ASN A 85 5.56 4.82 -23.42
CA ASN A 85 4.86 6.06 -23.13
C ASN A 85 4.78 6.27 -21.61
N LEU A 86 5.46 7.29 -21.11
CA LEU A 86 5.44 7.71 -19.71
C LEU A 86 4.80 9.10 -19.62
N HIS A 87 3.54 9.15 -19.21
CA HIS A 87 2.75 10.39 -19.08
C HIS A 87 2.72 11.23 -20.37
N GLY A 88 2.46 10.60 -21.52
CA GLY A 88 2.37 11.26 -22.82
C GLY A 88 3.73 11.54 -23.47
N ARG A 89 4.84 11.13 -22.86
CA ARG A 89 6.19 11.26 -23.44
C ARG A 89 6.75 9.90 -23.78
N GLU A 90 7.28 9.79 -24.98
CA GLU A 90 8.03 8.62 -25.38
C GLU A 90 9.40 8.63 -24.70
N VAL A 91 9.77 7.51 -24.07
CA VAL A 91 11.08 7.29 -23.46
C VAL A 91 11.68 5.99 -23.97
N SER A 92 12.94 6.03 -24.41
CA SER A 92 13.66 4.87 -24.95
C SER A 92 14.84 4.43 -24.07
N SER A 93 15.12 5.16 -22.99
CA SER A 93 16.20 4.84 -22.04
C SER A 93 15.84 5.27 -20.62
N GLY A 94 16.53 4.69 -19.65
CA GLY A 94 16.42 5.04 -18.23
C GLY A 94 17.18 4.05 -17.36
N THR A 95 16.77 3.95 -16.09
CA THR A 95 17.47 3.11 -15.11
C THR A 95 17.36 1.62 -15.45
N LYS A 96 18.50 0.96 -15.58
CA LYS A 96 18.63 -0.49 -15.78
C LYS A 96 19.06 -1.21 -14.51
N ALA A 97 19.77 -0.55 -13.61
CA ALA A 97 20.10 -1.09 -12.30
C ALA A 97 20.31 0.01 -11.27
N VAL A 98 20.12 -0.33 -10.00
CA VAL A 98 20.42 0.52 -8.86
C VAL A 98 21.29 -0.23 -7.89
N THR A 99 22.35 0.41 -7.40
CA THR A 99 23.25 -0.16 -6.39
C THR A 99 23.28 0.73 -5.15
N TRP A 100 22.96 0.15 -4.00
CA TRP A 100 23.23 0.72 -2.68
C TRP A 100 24.48 0.05 -2.12
N SER A 101 25.53 0.81 -1.79
CA SER A 101 26.81 0.26 -1.32
C SER A 101 27.37 0.97 -0.08
N GLY A 102 28.29 0.29 0.61
CA GLY A 102 28.96 0.81 1.80
C GLY A 102 28.09 0.86 3.06
N GLY A 103 26.90 0.26 3.01
CA GLY A 103 26.04 0.11 4.17
C GLY A 103 26.42 -1.09 5.02
N SER A 104 25.57 -1.39 6.01
CA SER A 104 25.72 -2.54 6.88
C SER A 104 24.35 -3.05 7.30
N LEU A 105 23.95 -4.18 6.72
CA LEU A 105 22.81 -4.98 7.13
C LEU A 105 23.33 -6.24 7.81
N GLU A 106 23.25 -6.29 9.12
CA GLU A 106 23.68 -7.45 9.92
C GLU A 106 22.75 -8.65 9.71
N ASP A 107 23.26 -9.85 9.98
CA ASP A 107 22.53 -11.09 9.70
C ASP A 107 21.21 -11.24 10.47
N GLY A 108 21.15 -10.70 11.68
CA GLY A 108 19.93 -10.71 12.50
C GLY A 108 18.88 -9.67 12.12
N HIS A 109 19.13 -8.86 11.10
CA HIS A 109 18.26 -7.76 10.68
C HIS A 109 17.80 -7.96 9.23
N TYR A 110 16.63 -7.42 8.91
CA TYR A 110 16.21 -7.23 7.52
C TYR A 110 16.32 -5.76 7.16
N ASP A 111 16.36 -5.47 5.86
CA ASP A 111 16.29 -4.10 5.36
C ASP A 111 15.54 -4.02 4.03
N GLU A 112 15.17 -2.80 3.65
CA GLU A 112 14.39 -2.49 2.46
C GLU A 112 15.11 -1.50 1.53
N PHE A 113 14.99 -1.79 0.24
CA PHE A 113 15.58 -1.04 -0.86
C PHE A 113 14.47 -0.66 -1.84
N VAL A 114 14.18 0.64 -1.92
CA VAL A 114 12.95 1.14 -2.53
C VAL A 114 13.22 1.81 -3.87
N LEU A 115 12.43 1.44 -4.87
CA LEU A 115 12.39 2.06 -6.20
C LEU A 115 10.95 2.46 -6.53
N SER A 116 10.75 3.64 -7.12
CA SER A 116 9.46 4.10 -7.64
C SER A 116 9.53 4.28 -9.15
N GLY A 117 8.51 3.84 -9.88
CA GLY A 117 8.45 3.94 -11.33
C GLY A 117 7.05 3.64 -11.86
N SER A 118 6.97 3.30 -13.15
CA SER A 118 5.71 2.95 -13.80
C SER A 118 5.81 1.61 -14.51
N LEU A 119 4.81 0.75 -14.33
CA LEU A 119 4.58 -0.45 -15.11
C LEU A 119 3.91 -0.04 -16.42
N ALA A 120 4.62 -0.18 -17.54
CA ALA A 120 4.17 0.27 -18.85
C ALA A 120 4.44 -0.80 -19.90
N GLY A 121 3.50 -0.98 -20.84
CA GLY A 121 3.64 -1.99 -21.91
C GLY A 121 3.79 -3.42 -21.38
N VAL A 122 3.15 -3.69 -20.24
CA VAL A 122 3.07 -4.99 -19.55
C VAL A 122 1.68 -5.61 -19.73
N GLU A 123 1.59 -6.93 -19.65
CA GLU A 123 0.37 -7.70 -19.91
C GLU A 123 -0.14 -8.38 -18.62
N GLU A 124 -1.45 -8.59 -18.51
CA GLU A 124 -2.03 -9.34 -17.40
C GLU A 124 -1.42 -10.75 -17.29
N GLY A 125 -1.11 -11.17 -16.07
CA GLY A 125 -0.46 -12.44 -15.78
C GLY A 125 1.04 -12.46 -16.07
N GLN A 126 1.60 -11.44 -16.72
CA GLN A 126 3.05 -11.31 -16.90
C GLN A 126 3.75 -11.27 -15.54
N LYS A 127 4.91 -11.94 -15.45
CA LYS A 127 5.78 -11.84 -14.27
C LYS A 127 7.00 -10.99 -14.58
N LEU A 128 7.29 -10.02 -13.72
CA LEU A 128 8.53 -9.25 -13.73
C LEU A 128 9.38 -9.67 -12.54
N PHE A 129 10.67 -9.93 -12.76
CA PHE A 129 11.58 -10.36 -11.70
C PHE A 129 12.68 -9.31 -11.49
N PHE A 130 12.85 -8.89 -10.24
CA PHE A 130 13.86 -7.92 -9.83
C PHE A 130 15.10 -8.68 -9.40
N VAL A 131 15.92 -9.08 -10.37
CA VAL A 131 17.17 -9.79 -10.09
C VAL A 131 18.00 -8.96 -9.13
N THR A 132 18.33 -9.55 -7.98
CA THR A 132 18.97 -8.83 -6.89
C THR A 132 20.26 -9.53 -6.47
N THR A 133 21.36 -8.80 -6.47
CA THR A 133 22.66 -9.27 -5.98
C THR A 133 22.94 -8.64 -4.62
N GLN A 134 23.22 -9.48 -3.65
CA GLN A 134 23.55 -9.13 -2.28
C GLN A 134 25.02 -9.48 -2.04
N THR A 135 25.85 -8.48 -1.73
CA THR A 135 27.29 -8.68 -1.45
C THR A 135 27.58 -8.48 0.02
N CYS A 136 28.28 -9.45 0.60
CA CYS A 136 28.73 -9.51 1.98
C CYS A 136 30.26 -9.60 2.03
N ALA A 137 30.85 -9.50 3.23
CA ALA A 137 32.30 -9.39 3.40
C ALA A 137 33.11 -10.42 2.59
N ASP A 138 32.71 -11.69 2.66
CA ASP A 138 33.42 -12.81 2.04
C ASP A 138 32.56 -13.61 1.04
N GLY A 139 31.45 -13.02 0.54
CA GLY A 139 30.51 -13.76 -0.30
C GLY A 139 29.47 -12.92 -1.01
N GLU A 140 28.72 -13.57 -1.88
CA GLU A 140 27.65 -12.97 -2.67
C GLU A 140 26.49 -13.97 -2.77
N VAL A 141 25.26 -13.46 -2.62
CA VAL A 141 24.04 -14.18 -2.91
C VAL A 141 23.36 -13.51 -4.09
N LYS A 142 23.01 -14.30 -5.11
CA LYS A 142 22.23 -13.86 -6.26
C LYS A 142 20.82 -14.39 -6.16
N TRP A 143 19.87 -13.48 -6.00
CA TRP A 143 18.44 -13.75 -6.07
C TRP A 143 18.01 -13.61 -7.54
N ASP A 144 18.32 -14.62 -8.34
CA ASP A 144 18.15 -14.62 -9.80
C ASP A 144 17.36 -15.82 -10.36
N GLU A 145 16.91 -16.73 -9.50
CA GLU A 145 16.16 -17.90 -9.93
C GLU A 145 14.69 -17.53 -10.24
N MET A 146 14.21 -17.99 -11.39
CA MET A 146 12.81 -17.85 -11.82
C MET A 146 12.18 -19.24 -11.87
N PRO A 147 10.99 -19.45 -11.29
CA PRO A 147 10.36 -20.76 -11.28
C PRO A 147 10.01 -21.17 -12.71
N ALA A 148 10.37 -22.39 -13.10
CA ALA A 148 9.88 -23.00 -14.33
C ALA A 148 8.36 -23.16 -14.26
N GLU A 149 7.70 -23.31 -15.42
CA GLU A 149 6.25 -23.51 -15.48
C GLU A 149 5.84 -24.73 -14.64
N GLY A 150 4.94 -24.52 -13.67
CA GLY A 150 4.48 -25.57 -12.76
C GLY A 150 5.43 -25.92 -11.60
N GLN A 151 6.60 -25.30 -11.50
CA GLN A 151 7.49 -25.46 -10.34
C GLN A 151 6.99 -24.64 -9.15
N ASP A 152 7.07 -25.21 -7.94
CA ASP A 152 6.82 -24.49 -6.70
C ASP A 152 7.91 -23.41 -6.48
N PRO A 153 7.57 -22.11 -6.45
CA PRO A 153 8.55 -21.05 -6.21
C PRO A 153 9.26 -21.15 -4.86
N HIS A 154 8.66 -21.81 -3.86
CA HIS A 154 9.28 -22.02 -2.54
C HIS A 154 10.38 -23.10 -2.56
N SER A 155 10.49 -23.87 -3.64
CA SER A 155 11.57 -24.87 -3.82
C SER A 155 12.89 -24.28 -4.32
N LEU A 156 12.88 -23.02 -4.78
CA LEU A 156 14.06 -22.32 -5.26
C LEU A 156 14.96 -21.92 -4.09
N ALA A 157 16.27 -22.01 -4.28
CA ALA A 157 17.25 -21.68 -3.25
C ALA A 157 17.39 -20.15 -3.10
N HIS A 158 17.41 -19.44 -4.22
CA HIS A 158 17.57 -18.00 -4.29
C HIS A 158 16.61 -17.39 -5.33
N PRO A 159 15.28 -17.47 -5.09
CA PRO A 159 14.30 -16.91 -6.02
C PRO A 159 14.46 -15.40 -6.14
N ALA A 160 14.38 -14.88 -7.36
CA ALA A 160 14.31 -13.46 -7.61
C ALA A 160 12.97 -12.89 -7.08
N PRO A 161 12.98 -11.70 -6.43
CA PRO A 161 11.75 -11.00 -6.08
C PRO A 161 10.84 -10.79 -7.30
N GLY A 162 9.66 -11.41 -7.29
CA GLY A 162 8.74 -11.46 -8.42
C GLY A 162 7.49 -10.60 -8.24
N LEU A 163 7.09 -9.91 -9.31
CA LEU A 163 5.86 -9.14 -9.43
C LEU A 163 4.96 -9.81 -10.47
N THR A 164 3.71 -10.10 -10.12
CA THR A 164 2.67 -10.52 -11.09
C THR A 164 1.86 -9.30 -11.52
N ILE A 165 1.70 -9.12 -12.82
CA ILE A 165 0.91 -8.04 -13.39
C ILE A 165 -0.56 -8.43 -13.35
N LEU A 166 -1.38 -7.58 -12.73
CA LEU A 166 -2.84 -7.73 -12.71
C LEU A 166 -3.45 -7.08 -13.95
N ALA A 167 -4.73 -7.35 -14.21
CA ALA A 167 -5.48 -6.71 -15.28
C ALA A 167 -5.39 -5.17 -15.18
N ALA A 168 -5.34 -4.49 -16.32
CA ALA A 168 -5.47 -3.04 -16.37
C ALA A 168 -6.89 -2.66 -15.95
N GLU A 169 -7.03 -1.74 -14.99
CA GLU A 169 -8.33 -1.17 -14.70
C GLU A 169 -8.82 -0.37 -15.93
N GLY A 170 -10.08 -0.62 -16.33
CA GLY A 170 -10.68 -0.03 -17.53
C GLY A 170 -10.57 1.50 -17.55
N GLY A 171 -9.97 2.02 -18.62
CA GLY A 171 -9.48 3.39 -18.70
C GLY A 171 -10.54 4.49 -18.50
N GLY A 172 -10.26 5.38 -17.56
CA GLY A 172 -10.79 6.75 -17.50
C GLY A 172 -9.63 7.72 -17.27
N HIS A 173 -9.34 8.57 -18.25
CA HIS A 173 -8.35 9.64 -18.11
C HIS A 173 -8.87 10.69 -17.12
N GLY A 174 -8.38 10.65 -15.88
CA GLY A 174 -8.61 11.68 -14.87
C GLY A 174 -7.36 11.88 -14.02
N HIS A 175 -6.78 13.07 -14.07
CA HIS A 175 -5.66 13.47 -13.23
C HIS A 175 -6.10 13.52 -11.75
N ALA A 176 -5.60 12.63 -10.89
CA ALA A 176 -5.65 12.85 -9.44
C ALA A 176 -4.61 11.99 -8.68
N GLY A 177 -3.70 12.69 -7.98
CA GLY A 177 -3.25 12.35 -6.63
C GLY A 177 -2.49 11.05 -6.37
N HIS A 178 -1.21 11.19 -5.99
CA HIS A 178 -0.46 10.16 -5.28
C HIS A 178 -1.16 9.71 -3.98
N GLY A 179 -1.46 8.43 -3.85
CA GLY A 179 -1.87 7.77 -2.60
C GLY A 179 -1.81 6.26 -2.79
N GLY A 180 -1.27 5.52 -1.81
CA GLY A 180 -1.04 4.08 -1.91
C GLY A 180 -2.30 3.32 -2.34
N GLY A 181 -2.11 2.29 -3.16
CA GLY A 181 -3.18 1.46 -3.70
C GLY A 181 -3.99 0.81 -2.58
N GLU A 182 -5.06 1.48 -2.21
CA GLU A 182 -6.19 0.87 -1.52
C GLU A 182 -7.04 0.24 -2.60
N GLN A 183 -7.19 -1.08 -2.53
CA GLN A 183 -8.15 -1.79 -3.36
C GLN A 183 -9.53 -1.17 -3.12
N ALA A 184 -10.23 -0.90 -4.21
CA ALA A 184 -11.61 -0.47 -4.15
C ALA A 184 -12.45 -1.53 -3.42
N VAL A 185 -13.13 -1.13 -2.35
CA VAL A 185 -14.09 -1.97 -1.64
C VAL A 185 -15.43 -1.85 -2.37
N VAL A 186 -16.00 -2.97 -2.81
CA VAL A 186 -17.24 -2.98 -3.60
C VAL A 186 -18.41 -3.48 -2.77
N ALA A 187 -19.52 -2.75 -2.79
CA ALA A 187 -20.79 -3.11 -2.17
C ALA A 187 -21.93 -2.91 -3.18
N GLY A 188 -22.39 -4.00 -3.79
CA GLY A 188 -23.31 -3.89 -4.93
C GLY A 188 -22.68 -3.09 -6.07
N ASP A 189 -23.35 -2.03 -6.51
CA ASP A 189 -22.85 -1.10 -7.54
C ASP A 189 -22.00 0.06 -6.97
N LEU A 190 -21.78 0.09 -5.64
CA LEU A 190 -20.96 1.10 -5.00
C LEU A 190 -19.50 0.68 -4.95
N GLU A 191 -18.63 1.62 -5.29
CA GLU A 191 -17.19 1.49 -5.19
C GLU A 191 -16.63 2.50 -4.19
N ILE A 192 -16.03 2.00 -3.10
CA ILE A 192 -15.40 2.80 -2.05
C ILE A 192 -13.89 2.78 -2.23
N THR A 193 -13.29 3.97 -2.37
CA THR A 193 -11.85 4.14 -2.62
C THR A 193 -11.26 5.25 -1.75
N ALA A 194 -9.93 5.39 -1.80
CA ALA A 194 -9.18 6.47 -1.15
C ALA A 194 -9.52 6.62 0.35
N ALA A 195 -9.74 5.51 1.04
CA ALA A 195 -10.09 5.50 2.44
C ALA A 195 -8.88 5.95 3.30
N TRP A 196 -9.11 6.66 4.39
CA TRP A 196 -8.09 6.86 5.41
C TRP A 196 -8.68 7.53 6.63
N ALA A 197 -8.02 7.34 7.77
CA ALA A 197 -8.29 8.07 8.99
C ALA A 197 -7.14 9.02 9.30
N ARG A 198 -7.45 10.16 9.92
CA ARG A 198 -6.44 11.10 10.38
C ARG A 198 -5.89 10.66 11.72
N ALA A 199 -4.57 10.64 11.87
CA ALA A 199 -3.94 10.41 13.15
C ALA A 199 -4.39 11.47 14.18
N MET A 200 -4.63 11.01 15.40
CA MET A 200 -5.12 11.83 16.50
C MET A 200 -3.96 12.27 17.39
N LEU A 201 -4.01 13.52 17.85
CA LEU A 201 -3.11 14.01 18.89
C LEU A 201 -3.59 13.50 20.26
N PRO A 202 -2.67 13.31 21.23
CA PRO A 202 -3.05 12.89 22.58
C PRO A 202 -4.13 13.80 23.19
N GLY A 203 -5.18 13.19 23.75
CA GLY A 203 -6.28 13.89 24.42
C GLY A 203 -7.42 14.38 23.52
N GLN A 204 -7.39 14.10 22.22
CA GLN A 204 -8.53 14.38 21.33
C GLN A 204 -9.65 13.35 21.54
N PRO A 205 -10.90 13.77 21.79
CA PRO A 205 -12.03 12.86 22.01
C PRO A 205 -12.70 12.39 20.71
N ALA A 206 -12.30 12.96 19.57
CA ALA A 206 -12.90 12.69 18.26
C ALA A 206 -11.85 12.58 17.15
N GLY A 207 -12.12 11.70 16.19
CA GLY A 207 -11.29 11.44 15.02
C GLY A 207 -12.05 11.68 13.71
N GLY A 208 -11.32 11.84 12.61
CA GLY A 208 -11.88 12.05 11.27
C GLY A 208 -11.45 10.96 10.28
N GLY A 209 -12.41 10.46 9.49
CA GLY A 209 -12.22 9.53 8.40
C GLY A 209 -12.72 10.08 7.07
N TYR A 210 -12.07 9.65 6.00
CA TYR A 210 -12.23 10.16 4.64
C TYR A 210 -12.22 8.99 3.67
N LEU A 211 -12.99 9.10 2.59
CA LEU A 211 -13.10 8.11 1.53
C LEU A 211 -13.87 8.72 0.34
N THR A 212 -13.87 8.04 -0.79
CA THR A 212 -14.68 8.38 -1.96
C THR A 212 -15.65 7.23 -2.23
N ILE A 213 -16.92 7.55 -2.50
CA ILE A 213 -17.96 6.58 -2.87
C ILE A 213 -18.43 6.91 -4.28
N ALA A 214 -18.18 6.01 -5.23
CA ALA A 214 -18.73 6.09 -6.58
C ALA A 214 -19.92 5.13 -6.69
N ASN A 215 -21.07 5.61 -7.16
CA ASN A 215 -22.21 4.77 -7.48
C ASN A 215 -22.23 4.49 -8.98
N LYS A 216 -21.93 3.24 -9.36
CA LYS A 216 -21.91 2.79 -10.75
C LYS A 216 -23.25 2.22 -11.23
N GLY A 217 -24.26 2.21 -10.36
CA GLY A 217 -25.59 1.69 -10.64
C GLY A 217 -26.52 2.74 -11.23
N ASP A 218 -27.69 2.29 -11.65
CA ASP A 218 -28.73 3.12 -12.25
C ASP A 218 -29.71 3.71 -11.22
N GLU A 219 -29.57 3.36 -9.95
CA GLU A 219 -30.38 3.88 -8.84
C GLU A 219 -29.53 4.55 -7.76
N ALA A 220 -30.05 5.60 -7.13
CA ALA A 220 -29.42 6.20 -5.96
C ALA A 220 -29.39 5.21 -4.78
N ASP A 221 -28.32 5.28 -3.99
CA ASP A 221 -28.19 4.62 -2.68
C ASP A 221 -27.93 5.68 -1.60
N ARG A 222 -27.94 5.29 -0.33
CA ARG A 222 -27.76 6.18 0.81
C ARG A 222 -26.91 5.51 1.87
N LEU A 223 -25.83 6.17 2.28
CA LEU A 223 -25.06 5.81 3.46
C LEU A 223 -25.84 6.27 4.71
N VAL A 224 -26.50 5.32 5.38
CA VAL A 224 -27.41 5.59 6.50
C VAL A 224 -26.72 5.47 7.87
N GLY A 225 -25.56 4.82 7.92
CA GLY A 225 -24.83 4.63 9.17
C GLY A 225 -23.40 4.16 8.96
N ALA A 226 -22.64 4.20 10.04
CA ALA A 226 -21.33 3.57 10.14
C ALA A 226 -21.07 3.12 11.59
N SER A 227 -20.21 2.13 11.77
CA SER A 227 -19.75 1.70 13.09
C SER A 227 -18.27 1.31 13.07
N ALA A 228 -17.58 1.47 14.20
CA ALA A 228 -16.20 1.08 14.37
C ALA A 228 -15.96 0.70 15.83
N SER A 229 -15.24 -0.39 16.10
CA SER A 229 -14.96 -0.83 17.47
C SER A 229 -14.10 0.17 18.25
N ALA A 230 -13.37 1.05 17.55
CA ALA A 230 -12.51 2.06 18.14
C ALA A 230 -13.25 3.32 18.63
N ALA A 231 -14.56 3.45 18.37
CA ALA A 231 -15.34 4.63 18.69
C ALA A 231 -16.70 4.26 19.32
N GLY A 232 -17.17 5.05 20.28
CA GLY A 232 -18.50 4.86 20.87
C GLY A 232 -19.62 5.16 19.87
N ARG A 233 -19.40 6.11 18.96
CA ARG A 233 -20.36 6.50 17.91
C ARG A 233 -19.60 6.90 16.64
N VAL A 234 -20.19 6.60 15.49
CA VAL A 234 -19.68 7.04 14.18
C VAL A 234 -20.81 7.71 13.42
N GLU A 235 -20.55 8.91 12.90
CA GLU A 235 -21.54 9.74 12.22
C GLU A 235 -20.98 10.29 10.91
N ILE A 236 -21.85 10.63 9.95
CA ILE A 236 -21.46 11.37 8.75
C ILE A 236 -21.72 12.85 9.02
N HIS A 237 -20.70 13.69 8.88
CA HIS A 237 -20.76 15.12 9.15
C HIS A 237 -20.47 15.92 7.90
N THR A 238 -21.06 17.10 7.81
CA THR A 238 -20.69 18.14 6.85
C THR A 238 -20.06 19.32 7.59
N MET A 239 -19.30 20.13 6.85
CA MET A 239 -18.80 21.42 7.33
C MET A 239 -19.58 22.54 6.67
N GLU A 240 -20.17 23.41 7.48
CA GLU A 240 -20.86 24.62 7.02
C GLU A 240 -20.22 25.86 7.65
N VAL A 241 -20.14 26.95 6.89
CA VAL A 241 -19.81 28.26 7.46
C VAL A 241 -21.11 28.90 7.92
N VAL A 242 -21.26 29.07 9.22
CA VAL A 242 -22.37 29.81 9.82
C VAL A 242 -21.75 30.99 10.57
N ASP A 243 -22.12 32.22 10.19
CA ASP A 243 -21.62 33.45 10.81
C ASP A 243 -20.08 33.54 10.87
N ASP A 244 -19.41 33.24 9.75
CA ASP A 244 -17.93 33.18 9.61
C ASP A 244 -17.24 32.12 10.50
N VAL A 245 -18.00 31.22 11.12
CA VAL A 245 -17.49 30.09 11.91
C VAL A 245 -17.75 28.78 11.17
N MET A 246 -16.70 28.00 10.97
CA MET A 246 -16.80 26.62 10.47
C MET A 246 -17.43 25.74 11.55
N VAL A 247 -18.65 25.27 11.30
CA VAL A 247 -19.38 24.34 12.18
C VAL A 247 -19.45 22.96 11.51
N MET A 248 -19.20 21.92 12.31
CA MET A 248 -19.45 20.54 11.89
C MET A 248 -20.87 20.16 12.32
N ARG A 249 -21.65 19.57 11.40
CA ARG A 249 -23.02 19.12 11.67
C ARG A 249 -23.23 17.71 11.13
N PRO A 250 -23.95 16.84 11.85
CA PRO A 250 -24.35 15.55 11.33
C PRO A 250 -25.27 15.72 10.13
N VAL A 251 -25.14 14.82 9.16
CA VAL A 251 -26.04 14.72 7.99
C VAL A 251 -27.27 13.92 8.42
N ASP A 252 -28.36 14.62 8.72
CA ASP A 252 -29.62 13.99 9.14
C ASP A 252 -30.20 13.12 8.02
N GLY A 253 -30.61 11.91 8.37
CA GLY A 253 -31.23 10.96 7.44
C GLY A 253 -30.23 10.21 6.53
N GLY A 254 -28.92 10.44 6.66
CA GLY A 254 -27.89 9.74 5.88
C GLY A 254 -27.49 10.45 4.59
N LEU A 255 -26.31 10.10 4.07
CA LEU A 255 -25.70 10.72 2.91
C LEU A 255 -26.14 10.02 1.61
N GLU A 256 -26.83 10.75 0.74
CA GLU A 256 -27.27 10.25 -0.57
C GLU A 256 -26.11 10.15 -1.55
N ILE A 257 -26.05 9.02 -2.27
CA ILE A 257 -25.09 8.74 -3.34
C ILE A 257 -25.89 8.52 -4.64
N PRO A 258 -26.11 9.58 -5.45
CA PRO A 258 -26.93 9.48 -6.65
C PRO A 258 -26.38 8.48 -7.67
N ALA A 259 -27.26 7.90 -8.50
CA ALA A 259 -26.88 7.00 -9.59
C ALA A 259 -25.86 7.65 -10.53
N GLY A 260 -24.78 6.94 -10.86
CA GLY A 260 -23.72 7.42 -11.75
C GLY A 260 -22.82 8.52 -11.18
N GLU A 261 -23.07 8.98 -9.94
CA GLU A 261 -22.32 10.07 -9.31
C GLU A 261 -21.28 9.57 -8.31
N THR A 262 -20.34 10.45 -7.99
CA THR A 262 -19.29 10.20 -7.00
C THR A 262 -19.38 11.23 -5.88
N VAL A 263 -19.37 10.75 -4.64
CA VAL A 263 -19.41 11.59 -3.43
C VAL A 263 -18.09 11.44 -2.68
N GLU A 264 -17.41 12.56 -2.47
CA GLU A 264 -16.13 12.62 -1.76
C GLU A 264 -16.31 13.06 -0.30
N LEU A 265 -15.82 12.24 0.63
CA LEU A 265 -15.65 12.59 2.03
C LEU A 265 -14.18 12.98 2.23
N LYS A 266 -13.91 14.28 2.43
CA LYS A 266 -12.55 14.85 2.47
C LYS A 266 -12.40 15.92 3.54
N PRO A 267 -11.15 16.23 3.96
CA PRO A 267 -10.90 17.32 4.90
C PRO A 267 -11.53 18.64 4.43
N GLY A 268 -12.25 19.32 5.32
CA GLY A 268 -12.92 20.59 4.99
C GLY A 268 -14.33 20.44 4.41
N GLY A 269 -14.83 19.23 4.16
CA GLY A 269 -16.17 18.97 3.64
C GLY A 269 -16.89 17.84 4.38
N LEU A 270 -17.58 16.98 3.64
CA LEU A 270 -18.18 15.76 4.18
C LEU A 270 -17.09 14.86 4.78
N HIS A 271 -17.35 14.23 5.92
CA HIS A 271 -16.40 13.33 6.56
C HIS A 271 -17.09 12.34 7.52
N ILE A 272 -16.39 11.26 7.82
CA ILE A 272 -16.77 10.33 8.89
C ILE A 272 -16.22 10.90 10.19
N MET A 273 -17.11 11.16 11.15
CA MET A 273 -16.78 11.65 12.48
C MET A 273 -16.84 10.48 13.46
N PHE A 274 -15.71 10.17 14.09
CA PHE A 274 -15.60 9.20 15.18
C PHE A 274 -15.71 9.94 16.50
N LEU A 275 -16.70 9.62 17.31
CA LEU A 275 -16.93 10.22 18.62
C LEU A 275 -16.67 9.19 19.73
N ASP A 276 -16.30 9.70 20.90
CA ASP A 276 -15.99 8.89 22.08
C ASP A 276 -14.87 7.86 21.80
N VAL A 277 -13.83 8.31 21.08
CA VAL A 277 -12.67 7.48 20.75
C VAL A 277 -11.82 7.28 21.99
N SER A 278 -11.72 6.04 22.45
CA SER A 278 -11.01 5.70 23.68
C SER A 278 -9.50 5.55 23.45
N ASP A 279 -9.12 4.98 22.31
CA ASP A 279 -7.73 4.80 21.89
C ASP A 279 -7.43 5.68 20.66
N PRO A 280 -6.54 6.70 20.78
CA PRO A 280 -6.23 7.60 19.67
C PRO A 280 -5.68 6.86 18.45
N PHE A 281 -6.16 7.24 17.25
CA PHE A 281 -5.65 6.69 15.99
C PHE A 281 -4.18 7.08 15.81
N ARG A 282 -3.30 6.08 15.65
CA ARG A 282 -1.85 6.28 15.49
C ARG A 282 -1.44 6.14 14.04
N GLU A 283 -0.60 7.06 13.57
CA GLU A 283 -0.04 7.03 12.22
C GLU A 283 0.60 5.66 11.91
N GLY A 284 0.30 5.11 10.74
CA GLY A 284 0.72 3.77 10.32
C GLY A 284 -0.17 2.63 10.84
N GLY A 285 -1.14 2.91 11.71
CA GLY A 285 -2.18 1.97 12.09
C GLY A 285 -3.32 1.90 11.07
N THR A 286 -4.36 1.13 11.40
CA THR A 286 -5.57 0.98 10.58
C THR A 286 -6.80 1.02 11.47
N VAL A 287 -7.87 1.67 11.03
CA VAL A 287 -9.18 1.73 11.69
C VAL A 287 -10.19 0.96 10.84
N PRO A 288 -10.63 -0.24 11.26
CA PRO A 288 -11.72 -0.95 10.59
C PRO A 288 -13.05 -0.24 10.82
N VAL A 289 -13.80 -0.01 9.75
CA VAL A 289 -15.11 0.64 9.77
C VAL A 289 -16.11 -0.19 9.00
N ARG A 290 -17.29 -0.41 9.56
CA ARG A 290 -18.44 -0.95 8.85
C ARG A 290 -19.33 0.18 8.39
N LEU A 291 -19.50 0.35 7.09
CA LEU A 291 -20.45 1.28 6.48
C LEU A 291 -21.79 0.56 6.26
N GLU A 292 -22.90 1.28 6.42
CA GLU A 292 -24.25 0.75 6.25
C GLU A 292 -24.99 1.55 5.19
N PHE A 293 -25.24 0.92 4.04
CA PHE A 293 -26.01 1.49 2.94
C PHE A 293 -27.46 0.97 2.95
N GLU A 294 -28.39 1.82 2.54
CA GLU A 294 -29.82 1.50 2.50
C GLU A 294 -30.14 0.36 1.53
N LYS A 295 -29.49 0.33 0.36
CA LYS A 295 -29.71 -0.70 -0.68
C LYS A 295 -28.56 -1.70 -0.76
N ALA A 296 -27.31 -1.23 -0.84
CA ALA A 296 -26.14 -2.10 -0.97
C ALA A 296 -25.83 -2.92 0.30
N GLY A 297 -26.44 -2.57 1.44
CA GLY A 297 -26.23 -3.25 2.71
C GLY A 297 -24.93 -2.82 3.41
N SER A 298 -24.42 -3.69 4.29
CA SER A 298 -23.23 -3.37 5.09
C SER A 298 -21.94 -3.83 4.40
N VAL A 299 -20.89 -3.01 4.50
CA VAL A 299 -19.55 -3.34 3.98
C VAL A 299 -18.46 -2.89 4.94
N ASP A 300 -17.43 -3.72 5.09
CA ASP A 300 -16.27 -3.43 5.92
C ASP A 300 -15.19 -2.74 5.08
N VAL A 301 -14.69 -1.61 5.57
CA VAL A 301 -13.65 -0.78 4.95
C VAL A 301 -12.53 -0.55 5.95
N GLU A 302 -11.29 -0.73 5.52
CA GLU A 302 -10.11 -0.43 6.32
C GLU A 302 -9.64 0.99 6.05
N LEU A 303 -9.53 1.82 7.10
CA LEU A 303 -9.03 3.18 7.00
C LEU A 303 -7.58 3.22 7.52
N PRO A 304 -6.55 3.20 6.65
CA PRO A 304 -5.18 3.41 7.08
C PRO A 304 -5.02 4.79 7.69
N VAL A 305 -4.31 4.87 8.81
CA VAL A 305 -4.14 6.09 9.57
C VAL A 305 -2.96 6.88 9.03
N ARG A 306 -3.25 8.04 8.43
CA ARG A 306 -2.27 8.97 7.86
C ARG A 306 -1.95 10.11 8.84
N SER A 307 -0.88 10.84 8.56
CA SER A 307 -0.36 11.87 9.47
C SER A 307 -1.39 12.92 9.91
N ALA A 308 -1.25 13.38 11.15
CA ALA A 308 -2.13 14.39 11.75
C ALA A 308 -1.97 15.77 11.09
N ARG A 309 -0.78 16.05 10.53
CA ARG A 309 -0.53 17.24 9.71
C ARG A 309 -1.24 17.06 8.37
N GLY A 310 -2.26 17.86 8.12
CA GLY A 310 -3.01 17.82 6.87
C GLY A 310 -2.05 18.03 5.71
N GLY A 311 -2.14 17.19 4.69
CA GLY A 311 -1.37 17.36 3.47
C GLY A 311 -1.85 18.56 2.68
N ASP A 312 -1.46 19.77 3.10
CA ASP A 312 -1.40 20.96 2.24
C ASP A 312 0.03 21.09 1.71
N GLY A 313 0.32 20.34 0.65
CA GLY A 313 1.50 20.58 -0.18
C GLY A 313 1.27 21.75 -1.14
N GLY A 314 1.04 22.96 -0.63
CA GLY A 314 0.81 24.14 -1.47
C GLY A 314 0.82 25.44 -0.69
N GLY A 315 1.99 26.07 -0.55
CA GLY A 315 2.12 27.36 0.11
C GLY A 315 3.51 27.96 0.00
N HIS A 316 3.84 28.49 -1.18
CA HIS A 316 4.97 29.41 -1.34
C HIS A 316 4.76 30.66 -0.46
N HIS A 317 5.59 30.84 0.56
CA HIS A 317 5.84 32.16 1.13
C HIS A 317 7.27 32.58 0.79
N LYS A 318 7.38 33.46 -0.21
CA LYS A 318 8.54 34.34 -0.39
C LYS A 318 8.46 35.45 0.66
N HIS A 319 9.59 35.69 1.33
CA HIS A 319 9.98 37.01 1.82
C HIS A 319 11.35 37.34 1.24
#